data_AF-A0A382KW15-F1
#
_entry.id   AF-A0A382KW15-F1
#
_cell.length_a   1.000
_cell.length_b   1.000
_cell.length_c   1.000
_cell.angle_alpha   90.00
_cell.angle_beta   90.00
_cell.angle_gamma   90.00
#
_symmetry.space_group_name_H-M   'P 1'
#
loop_
_entity.id
_entity.type
_entity.pdbx_description
1 polymer ?
#
loop_
_entity_poly.entity_id
_entity_poly.type
_entity_poly.pdbx_seq_one_letter_code
_entity_poly.pdbx_strand_id
1 'polypeptide(L)'
;MPVIPQSTGVHARSRRRLSASSLVTWERCKRDWFLTRRLGIRVATHPEMLLGHIVEEAVTSIWMERPHPTDGMAKCAATWAPGHAGETMDVDSLETLNDWLRSLMRP
;
A
#
# COMPACT_ATOMS: atom_id res chain seq x y z
N MET A 1 23.62 32.46 -8.58
CA MET A 1 22.27 31.90 -8.80
C MET A 1 21.27 32.78 -8.08
N PRO A 2 20.19 33.26 -8.72
CA PRO A 2 19.18 34.00 -7.98
C PRO A 2 18.48 33.03 -7.02
N VAL A 3 18.47 33.38 -5.73
CA VAL A 3 17.75 32.64 -4.70
C VAL A 3 16.27 32.91 -4.93
N ILE A 4 15.57 31.94 -5.51
CA ILE A 4 14.11 32.01 -5.65
C ILE A 4 13.53 32.02 -4.22
N PRO A 5 12.82 33.09 -3.82
CA PRO A 5 12.27 33.16 -2.47
C PRO A 5 11.36 31.96 -2.24
N GLN A 6 11.49 31.33 -1.07
CA GLN A 6 10.60 30.25 -0.72
C GLN A 6 9.19 30.82 -0.72
N SER A 7 8.30 30.27 -1.55
CA SER A 7 6.87 30.53 -1.41
C SER A 7 6.54 30.34 0.07
N THR A 8 5.81 31.26 0.69
CA THR A 8 5.26 31.11 2.05
C THR A 8 3.72 31.14 1.94
N GLY A 9 3.02 30.31 2.73
CA GLY A 9 1.55 30.13 2.68
C GLY A 9 1.05 28.69 2.47
N VAL A 10 -0.27 28.47 2.41
CA VAL A 10 -0.84 27.11 2.16
C VAL A 10 -0.43 26.57 0.77
N HIS A 11 -0.17 27.47 -0.18
CA HIS A 11 0.38 27.16 -1.51
C HIS A 11 1.91 26.95 -1.52
N ALA A 12 2.58 27.13 -0.37
CA ALA A 12 4.02 27.05 -0.22
C ALA A 12 4.57 25.70 0.21
N ARG A 13 3.71 24.78 0.67
CA ARG A 13 4.08 23.38 0.80
C ARG A 13 4.24 22.83 -0.61
N SER A 14 5.38 23.19 -1.18
CA SER A 14 5.75 22.85 -2.53
C SER A 14 5.72 21.34 -2.57
N ARG A 15 4.80 20.78 -3.36
CA ARG A 15 4.86 19.37 -3.77
C ARG A 15 6.01 19.20 -4.78
N ARG A 16 7.21 19.72 -4.44
CA ARG A 16 8.48 19.57 -5.17
C ARG A 16 9.00 18.14 -5.07
N ARG A 17 8.49 17.34 -4.14
CA ARG A 17 8.74 15.90 -4.10
C ARG A 17 8.10 15.26 -5.33
N LEU A 18 8.92 14.87 -6.28
CA LEU A 18 8.52 14.09 -7.44
C LEU A 18 8.53 12.62 -7.03
N SER A 19 7.36 11.98 -6.97
CA SER A 19 7.27 10.53 -7.01
C SER A 19 7.46 10.04 -8.45
N ALA A 20 7.82 8.76 -8.63
CA ALA A 20 7.86 8.15 -9.97
C ALA A 20 6.51 8.31 -10.70
N SER A 21 5.39 8.11 -9.99
CA SER A 21 4.05 8.34 -10.55
C SER A 21 3.79 9.79 -10.96
N SER A 22 4.43 10.76 -10.31
CA SER A 22 4.38 12.18 -10.67
C SER A 22 5.13 12.44 -11.98
N LEU A 23 6.31 11.82 -12.16
CA LEU A 23 7.07 11.91 -13.41
C LEU A 23 6.30 11.29 -14.58
N VAL A 24 5.70 10.12 -14.39
CA VAL A 24 4.87 9.47 -15.43
C VAL A 24 3.70 10.35 -15.85
N THR A 25 3.00 11.00 -14.90
CA THR A 25 1.93 11.96 -15.25
C THR A 25 2.48 13.15 -16.02
N TRP A 26 3.66 13.66 -15.66
CA TRP A 26 4.31 14.78 -16.37
C TRP A 26 4.65 14.42 -17.82
N GLU A 27 5.23 13.24 -18.06
CA GLU A 27 5.57 12.75 -19.39
C GLU A 27 4.34 12.51 -20.26
N ARG A 28 3.24 12.02 -19.67
CA ARG A 28 1.95 11.83 -20.38
C ARG A 28 1.23 13.14 -20.66
N CYS A 29 1.06 14.01 -19.64
CA CYS A 29 0.33 15.27 -19.76
C CYS A 29 0.80 16.30 -18.71
N LYS A 30 1.62 17.26 -19.15
CA LYS A 30 2.13 18.36 -18.31
C LYS A 30 1.02 19.23 -17.70
N ARG A 31 -0.08 19.44 -18.44
CA ARG A 31 -1.22 20.24 -17.96
C ARG A 31 -1.94 19.53 -16.81
N ASP A 32 -2.23 18.25 -16.97
CA ASP A 32 -2.86 17.44 -15.92
C ASP A 32 -1.98 17.39 -14.67
N TRP A 33 -0.68 17.15 -14.85
CA TRP A 33 0.28 17.23 -13.75
C TRP A 33 0.24 18.57 -13.02
N PHE A 34 0.23 19.69 -13.75
CA PHE A 34 0.18 21.02 -13.13
C PHE A 34 -1.10 21.25 -12.34
N LEU A 35 -2.26 20.89 -12.91
CA LEU A 35 -3.56 21.07 -12.24
C LEU A 35 -3.68 20.17 -10.99
N THR A 36 -3.31 18.89 -11.09
CA THR A 36 -3.53 17.91 -10.02
C THR A 36 -2.41 17.90 -8.98
N ARG A 37 -1.14 17.94 -9.42
CA ARG A 37 0.03 17.86 -8.53
C ARG A 37 0.47 19.21 -8.03
N ARG A 38 0.50 20.27 -8.87
CA ARG A 38 0.96 21.60 -8.46
C ARG A 38 -0.12 22.46 -7.83
N LEU A 39 -1.30 22.57 -8.46
CA LEU A 39 -2.44 23.33 -7.92
C LEU A 39 -3.30 22.53 -6.92
N GLY A 40 -3.24 21.20 -6.97
CA GLY A 40 -3.95 20.34 -6.01
C GLY A 40 -5.44 20.18 -6.31
N ILE A 41 -5.87 20.42 -7.55
CA ILE A 41 -7.25 20.17 -7.97
C ILE A 41 -7.53 18.67 -7.88
N ARG A 42 -8.61 18.29 -7.18
CA ARG A 42 -9.01 16.89 -7.02
C ARG A 42 -9.73 16.41 -8.27
N VAL A 43 -9.36 15.22 -8.73
CA VAL A 43 -10.04 14.49 -9.81
C VAL A 43 -10.83 13.35 -9.18
N ALA A 44 -11.89 12.89 -9.84
CA ALA A 44 -12.66 11.74 -9.39
C ALA A 44 -11.76 10.50 -9.23
N THR A 45 -11.90 9.83 -8.09
CA THR A 45 -11.21 8.57 -7.80
C THR A 45 -11.87 7.45 -8.60
N HIS A 46 -11.10 6.69 -9.38
CA HIS A 46 -11.61 5.50 -10.05
C HIS A 46 -11.85 4.37 -9.03
N PRO A 47 -12.98 3.63 -9.10
CA PRO A 47 -13.28 2.54 -8.16
C PRO A 47 -12.23 1.42 -8.19
N GLU A 48 -11.62 1.18 -9.36
CA GLU A 48 -10.51 0.22 -9.51
C GLU A 48 -9.28 0.60 -8.67
N MET A 49 -9.02 1.90 -8.46
CA MET A 49 -7.92 2.36 -7.63
C MET A 49 -8.19 2.07 -6.15
N LEU A 50 -9.44 2.16 -5.70
CA LEU A 50 -9.84 1.78 -4.36
C LEU A 50 -9.64 0.27 -4.13
N LEU A 51 -10.04 -0.55 -5.11
CA LEU A 51 -9.78 -1.99 -5.07
C LEU A 51 -8.29 -2.30 -4.98
N GLY A 52 -7.47 -1.59 -5.78
CA GLY A 52 -6.01 -1.71 -5.73
C GLY A 52 -5.44 -1.42 -4.33
N HIS A 53 -5.88 -0.34 -3.69
CA HIS A 53 -5.46 0.00 -2.33
C HIS A 53 -5.86 -1.06 -1.29
N ILE A 54 -7.08 -1.60 -1.38
CA ILE A 54 -7.57 -2.65 -0.48
C ILE A 54 -6.70 -3.91 -0.62
N VAL A 55 -6.37 -4.31 -1.85
CA VAL A 55 -5.51 -5.48 -2.10
C VAL A 55 -4.08 -5.23 -1.59
N GLU A 56 -3.52 -4.04 -1.83
CA GLU A 56 -2.18 -3.67 -1.37
C GLU A 56 -2.08 -3.69 0.17
N GLU A 57 -3.08 -3.14 0.85
CA GLU A 57 -3.18 -3.14 2.32
C GLU A 57 -3.32 -4.57 2.87
N ALA A 58 -4.18 -5.38 2.26
CA ALA A 58 -4.37 -6.78 2.62
C ALA A 58 -3.06 -7.57 2.51
N VAL A 59 -2.38 -7.50 1.35
CA VAL A 59 -1.12 -8.22 1.13
C VAL A 59 -0.05 -7.73 2.10
N THR A 60 0.11 -6.42 2.25
CA THR A 60 1.12 -5.85 3.14
C THR A 60 0.91 -6.29 4.59
N SER A 61 -0.34 -6.28 5.07
CA SER A 61 -0.65 -6.70 6.43
C SER A 61 -0.33 -8.18 6.68
N ILE A 62 -0.70 -9.07 5.76
CA ILE A 62 -0.37 -10.50 5.81
C ILE A 62 1.15 -10.73 5.81
N TRP A 63 1.89 -10.00 4.98
CA TRP A 63 3.36 -10.13 4.89
C TRP A 63 4.10 -9.56 6.11
N MET A 64 3.47 -8.66 6.85
CA MET A 64 4.04 -8.10 8.09
C MET A 64 3.73 -8.96 9.32
N GLU A 65 2.91 -10.01 9.17
CA GLU A 65 2.69 -10.98 10.23
C GLU A 65 3.91 -11.84 10.43
N ARG A 66 4.28 -12.02 11.69
CA ARG A 66 5.42 -12.83 12.09
C ARG A 66 4.93 -14.05 12.87
N PRO A 67 5.43 -15.25 12.58
CA PRO A 67 5.17 -16.41 13.41
C PRO A 67 5.63 -16.17 14.85
N HIS A 68 4.78 -16.53 15.81
CA HIS A 68 5.18 -16.53 17.21
C HIS A 68 6.19 -17.66 17.43
N PRO A 69 7.33 -17.42 18.11
CA PRO A 69 8.40 -18.42 18.24
C PRO A 69 8.01 -19.70 18.99
N THR A 70 6.88 -19.70 19.71
CA THR A 70 6.40 -20.86 20.47
C THR A 70 5.06 -21.38 19.98
N ASP A 71 4.19 -20.50 19.48
CA ASP A 71 2.80 -20.84 19.13
C ASP A 71 2.56 -20.89 17.62
N GLY A 72 3.58 -20.58 16.80
CA GLY A 72 3.46 -20.56 15.34
C GLY A 72 2.51 -19.48 14.82
N MET A 73 1.75 -19.79 13.77
CA MET A 73 0.71 -18.93 13.20
C MET A 73 -0.67 -19.60 13.24
N ALA A 74 -1.73 -18.80 13.43
CA ALA A 74 -3.09 -19.33 13.38
C ALA A 74 -3.45 -19.73 11.95
N LYS A 75 -3.95 -20.96 11.76
CA LYS A 75 -4.40 -21.45 10.46
C LYS A 75 -5.70 -20.76 10.04
N CYS A 76 -5.85 -20.49 8.75
CA CYS A 76 -7.03 -19.84 8.16
C CYS A 76 -7.36 -18.44 8.75
N ALA A 77 -6.43 -17.82 9.49
CA ALA A 77 -6.63 -16.55 10.15
C ALA A 77 -5.40 -15.65 9.97
N ALA A 78 -5.68 -14.41 9.57
CA ALA A 78 -4.72 -13.32 9.52
C ALA A 78 -5.36 -12.08 10.15
N THR A 79 -4.57 -11.08 10.47
CA THR A 79 -4.98 -9.76 10.98
C THR A 79 -6.01 -9.11 10.07
N TRP A 80 -5.82 -9.22 8.75
CA TRP A 80 -6.74 -8.66 7.75
C TRP A 80 -7.98 -9.53 7.50
N ALA A 81 -7.87 -10.83 7.73
CA ALA A 81 -8.93 -11.80 7.50
C ALA A 81 -9.09 -12.69 8.74
N PRO A 82 -9.86 -12.24 9.76
CA PRO A 82 -10.06 -13.03 10.96
C PRO A 82 -10.83 -14.31 10.61
N GLY A 83 -10.17 -15.45 10.78
CA GLY A 83 -10.74 -16.78 10.55
C GLY A 83 -11.41 -17.38 11.77
N HIS A 84 -11.98 -18.57 11.61
CA HIS A 84 -12.42 -19.40 12.73
C HIS A 84 -11.18 -20.15 13.24
N ALA A 85 -10.55 -19.62 14.30
CA ALA A 85 -9.31 -20.15 14.86
C ALA A 85 -9.54 -21.54 15.46
N GLY A 86 -9.13 -22.59 14.75
CA GLY A 86 -9.20 -23.96 15.24
C GLY A 86 -7.83 -24.52 15.64
N GLU A 87 -6.79 -24.19 14.87
CA GLU A 87 -5.47 -24.83 14.99
C GLU A 87 -4.35 -23.83 14.67
N THR A 88 -3.29 -23.85 15.47
CA THR A 88 -2.01 -23.18 15.18
C THR A 88 -1.10 -24.10 14.38
N MET A 89 -0.31 -23.52 13.49
CA MET A 89 0.63 -24.23 12.63
C MET A 89 2.03 -23.67 12.82
N ASP A 90 3.01 -24.55 12.94
CA ASP A 90 4.41 -24.14 13.05
C ASP A 90 4.95 -23.69 11.69
N VAL A 91 5.82 -22.67 11.69
CA VAL A 91 6.34 -22.05 10.47
C VAL A 91 7.86 -21.97 10.54
N ASP A 92 8.48 -23.09 10.21
CA ASP A 92 9.94 -23.27 10.26
C ASP A 92 10.61 -23.19 8.87
N SER A 93 9.82 -23.26 7.80
CA SER A 93 10.31 -23.33 6.43
C SER A 93 9.46 -22.50 5.45
N LEU A 94 10.00 -22.28 4.24
CA LEU A 94 9.28 -21.63 3.15
C LEU A 94 8.05 -22.44 2.70
N GLU A 95 8.15 -23.77 2.77
CA GLU A 95 7.06 -24.69 2.40
C GLU A 95 5.89 -24.57 3.38
N THR A 96 6.18 -24.60 4.69
CA THR A 96 5.18 -24.41 5.75
C THR A 96 4.55 -23.01 5.70
N LEU A 97 5.32 -21.97 5.32
CA LEU A 97 4.78 -20.63 5.11
C LEU A 97 3.80 -20.59 3.92
N ASN A 98 4.15 -21.25 2.81
CA ASN A 98 3.28 -21.35 1.64
C ASN A 98 1.98 -22.11 1.96
N ASP A 99 2.06 -23.18 2.76
CA ASP A 99 0.89 -23.92 3.22
C ASP A 99 -0.01 -23.04 4.12
N TRP A 100 0.60 -22.22 4.99
CA TRP A 100 -0.15 -21.25 5.78
C TRP A 100 -0.86 -20.21 4.89
N LEU A 101 -0.16 -19.62 3.92
CA LEU A 101 -0.75 -18.68 2.96
C LEU A 101 -1.91 -19.30 2.17
N ARG A 102 -1.77 -20.57 1.77
CA ARG A 102 -2.84 -21.32 1.10
C ARG A 102 -4.04 -21.56 2.01
N SER A 103 -3.83 -21.72 3.31
CA SER A 103 -4.93 -21.86 4.28
C SER A 103 -5.81 -20.60 4.39
N LEU A 104 -5.26 -19.42 4.09
CA LEU A 104 -6.02 -18.16 4.07
C LEU A 104 -6.98 -18.06 2.88
N MET A 105 -6.68 -18.75 1.78
CA MET A 105 -7.52 -18.80 0.60
C MET A 105 -8.56 -19.91 0.77
N ARG A 106 -9.81 -19.54 1.12
CA ARG A 106 -10.92 -20.49 1.03
C ARG A 106 -11.16 -20.86 -0.44
N PRO A 107 -11.47 -22.13 -0.76
CA PRO A 107 -11.89 -22.51 -2.11
C PRO A 107 -13.20 -21.80 -2.52
#